data_AF-A0A2V8SVZ2-F1
#
_entry.id   AF-A0A2V8SVZ2-F1
#
_cell.length_a   1.000
_cell.length_b   1.000
_cell.length_c   1.000
_cell.angle_alpha   90.00
_cell.angle_beta   90.00
_cell.angle_gamma   90.00
#
_symmetry.space_group_name_H-M   'P 1'
#
loop_
_entity.id
_entity.type
_entity.pdbx_description
1 polymer ?
#
loop_
_entity_poly.entity_id
_entity_poly.type
_entity_poly.pdbx_seq_one_letter_code
_entity_poly.pdbx_strand_id
1 'polypeptide(L)'
;MAWNPKFDRGILGKVFGPGRSVIRAGYNRIFGRLNGVDLVLVPLLGTGLLQPVQCQGAVNSANAVGGNQCLGVNGANPNTAFRIGTDGLIAPLPAASPTLPQPFFPATLDSSGVRLASAGGGSTLDPKFRPNVSDQIDFTLQRELIPHKLLLEIGYIGRRIGHEYQAVNLDAVPYMTTLGGQTFADAFKNLFLQLCGPVASCAAPTAAALNSVTPQPFFEKVLGGPTSAYCSGSPNCTAAVANKQTSNLRSTLIYNLWNALANDKSWVLGRTLPSSNPAGGCVAASPIFQQLTSIFMETASGYGNYNAAFVSMSIRDWHGVTAQSNFTWSHTLGTGAVTQSTSSYTVLDPWDIKAMYGPQGFDVRFLFNQSLLCEPRFFKDQKSIVGRLLDGWAFAPLFTARSGFPLYIATQSGINGSCQSFGEMNCNEGSTNEQAAFLVPYKGGNAAHTNQVVTGTIGVNTNPANGGLGINMFTDPAAVYAGFRRLILGLAHNGGGTGRLRGLPTWNLDLSVGKKFVFTERIGMTFLAQ
;
A
#
# COMPACT_ATOMS: atom_id res chain seq x y z
N MET A 1 13.79 -12.65 32.13
CA MET A 1 14.97 -12.96 32.97
C MET A 1 15.86 -11.74 33.09
N ALA A 2 16.51 -11.56 34.23
CA ALA A 2 17.52 -10.53 34.43
C ALA A 2 18.73 -11.14 35.14
N TRP A 3 19.93 -10.84 34.67
CA TRP A 3 21.19 -11.34 35.22
C TRP A 3 22.15 -10.18 35.44
N ASN A 4 22.71 -10.10 36.65
CA ASN A 4 23.73 -9.13 37.00
C ASN A 4 25.09 -9.86 37.15
N PRO A 5 25.94 -9.87 36.11
CA PRO A 5 27.26 -10.49 36.18
C PRO A 5 28.18 -9.80 37.19
N LYS A 6 28.92 -10.60 37.95
CA LYS A 6 30.01 -10.14 38.83
C LYS A 6 31.33 -10.70 38.32
N PHE A 7 31.97 -9.96 37.43
CA PHE A 7 33.30 -10.27 36.93
C PHE A 7 34.30 -9.26 37.50
N ASP A 8 35.30 -9.74 38.23
CA ASP A 8 36.21 -8.88 38.99
C ASP A 8 37.55 -8.65 38.26
N ARG A 9 37.89 -9.48 37.27
CA ARG A 9 39.18 -9.44 36.54
C ARG A 9 39.03 -9.77 35.04
N GLY A 10 40.04 -9.44 34.25
CA GLY A 10 40.12 -9.77 32.82
C GLY A 10 39.23 -8.91 31.91
N ILE A 11 39.07 -9.34 30.64
CA ILE A 11 38.27 -8.63 29.63
C ILE A 11 36.80 -8.55 30.08
N LEU A 12 36.26 -9.62 30.66
CA LEU A 12 34.89 -9.65 31.19
C LEU A 12 34.69 -8.66 32.34
N GLY A 13 35.69 -8.49 33.23
CA GLY A 13 35.67 -7.45 34.25
C GLY A 13 35.68 -6.03 33.66
N LYS A 14 36.40 -5.79 32.56
CA LYS A 14 36.38 -4.49 31.85
C LYS A 14 35.06 -4.23 31.11
N VAL A 15 34.43 -5.27 30.56
CA VAL A 15 33.20 -5.18 29.75
C VAL A 15 31.92 -5.13 30.59
N PHE A 16 31.87 -5.84 31.72
CA PHE A 16 30.67 -5.89 32.56
C PHE A 16 30.82 -5.09 33.87
N GLY A 17 32.03 -5.03 34.44
CA GLY A 17 32.25 -4.46 35.76
C GLY A 17 31.58 -5.28 36.87
N PRO A 18 32.15 -5.30 38.09
CA PRO A 18 31.57 -6.06 39.19
C PRO A 18 30.25 -5.41 39.64
N GLY A 19 29.12 -6.02 39.29
CA GLY A 19 27.79 -5.57 39.73
C GLY A 19 27.22 -4.35 38.97
N ARG A 20 27.94 -3.83 37.96
CA ARG A 20 27.59 -2.58 37.25
C ARG A 20 26.82 -2.78 35.96
N SER A 21 26.61 -4.03 35.55
CA SER A 21 25.85 -4.36 34.36
C SER A 21 24.66 -5.24 34.68
N VAL A 22 23.58 -5.07 33.92
CA VAL A 22 22.41 -5.96 33.96
C VAL A 22 22.08 -6.36 32.53
N ILE A 23 22.02 -7.67 32.32
CA ILE A 23 21.52 -8.26 31.08
C ILE A 23 20.07 -8.65 31.31
N ARG A 24 19.17 -8.25 30.42
CA ARG A 24 17.75 -8.60 30.44
C ARG A 24 17.39 -9.32 29.16
N ALA A 25 16.53 -10.31 29.29
CA ALA A 25 15.90 -10.97 28.17
C ALA A 25 14.43 -11.23 28.49
N GLY A 26 13.54 -10.85 27.58
CA GLY A 26 12.11 -11.00 27.70
C GLY A 26 11.53 -11.72 26.49
N TYR A 27 10.46 -12.46 26.73
CA TYR A 27 9.55 -12.93 25.69
C TYR A 27 8.13 -12.65 26.15
N ASN A 28 7.31 -12.12 25.27
CA ASN A 28 5.88 -12.02 25.46
C ASN A 28 5.13 -12.38 24.18
N ARG A 29 3.89 -12.84 24.35
CA ARG A 29 2.94 -13.04 23.27
C ARG A 29 1.70 -12.23 23.55
N ILE A 30 1.29 -11.43 22.58
CA ILE A 30 0.07 -10.62 22.63
C ILE A 30 -0.86 -11.10 21.54
N PHE A 31 -2.12 -11.34 21.89
CA PHE A 31 -3.19 -11.64 20.94
C PHE A 31 -3.97 -10.36 20.65
N GLY A 32 -4.29 -10.15 19.39
CA GLY A 32 -5.16 -9.07 18.98
C GLY A 32 -6.61 -9.32 19.40
N ARG A 33 -7.42 -8.26 19.27
CA ARG A 33 -8.86 -8.33 19.49
C ARG A 33 -9.55 -8.48 18.14
N LEU A 34 -10.59 -9.30 18.11
CA LEU A 34 -11.52 -9.36 16.99
C LEU A 34 -12.54 -8.23 17.15
N ASN A 35 -12.78 -7.47 16.08
CA ASN A 35 -13.79 -6.42 16.05
C ASN A 35 -15.13 -6.99 15.57
N GLY A 36 -16.23 -6.34 15.96
CA GLY A 36 -17.56 -6.59 15.42
C GLY A 36 -17.68 -6.28 13.92
N VAL A 37 -16.75 -5.51 13.32
CA VAL A 37 -16.69 -5.38 11.86
C VAL A 37 -16.52 -6.75 11.19
N ASP A 38 -15.46 -7.48 11.51
CA ASP A 38 -15.24 -8.81 10.89
C ASP A 38 -16.27 -9.84 11.34
N LEU A 39 -16.61 -9.87 12.64
CA LEU A 39 -17.46 -10.92 13.19
C LEU A 39 -18.96 -10.72 12.93
N VAL A 40 -19.41 -9.49 12.70
CA VAL A 40 -20.85 -9.17 12.55
C VAL A 40 -21.13 -8.46 11.23
N LEU A 41 -20.37 -7.41 10.88
CA LEU A 41 -20.64 -6.62 9.68
C LEU A 41 -20.28 -7.38 8.40
N VAL A 42 -19.13 -8.05 8.32
CA VAL A 42 -18.71 -8.76 7.10
C VAL A 42 -19.73 -9.82 6.65
N PRO A 43 -20.27 -10.69 7.53
CA PRO A 43 -21.38 -11.56 7.17
C PRO A 43 -22.65 -10.84 6.67
N LEU A 44 -22.94 -9.64 7.16
CA LEU A 44 -24.06 -8.81 6.70
C LEU A 44 -23.78 -8.16 5.33
N LEU A 45 -22.52 -7.92 5.00
CA LEU A 45 -22.05 -7.48 3.68
C LEU A 45 -21.90 -8.67 2.70
N GLY A 46 -22.44 -9.83 3.05
CA GLY A 46 -22.44 -11.04 2.23
C GLY A 46 -23.01 -10.83 0.83
N THR A 47 -22.67 -11.75 -0.05
CA THR A 47 -23.15 -11.76 -1.44
C THR A 47 -24.67 -11.89 -1.49
N GLY A 48 -25.36 -10.84 -1.96
CA GLY A 48 -26.81 -10.79 -2.03
C GLY A 48 -27.33 -9.69 -2.96
N LEU A 49 -28.65 -9.54 -3.02
CA LEU A 49 -29.35 -8.51 -3.80
C LEU A 49 -29.29 -7.14 -3.09
N LEU A 50 -28.09 -6.60 -2.94
CA LEU A 50 -27.86 -5.29 -2.33
C LEU A 50 -28.36 -4.12 -3.21
N GLN A 51 -28.36 -4.29 -4.54
CA GLN A 51 -28.93 -3.32 -5.49
C GLN A 51 -29.69 -4.04 -6.62
N PRO A 52 -30.98 -4.37 -6.44
CA PRO A 52 -31.78 -5.05 -7.48
C PRO A 52 -32.06 -4.16 -8.70
N VAL A 53 -31.77 -2.86 -8.59
CA VAL A 53 -32.01 -1.85 -9.62
C VAL A 53 -30.76 -0.99 -9.77
N GLN A 54 -30.24 -0.91 -10.99
CA GLN A 54 -29.17 0.01 -11.35
C GLN A 54 -29.48 0.67 -12.69
N CYS A 55 -29.11 1.94 -12.82
CA CYS A 55 -29.21 2.71 -14.06
C CYS A 55 -27.83 3.25 -14.42
N GLN A 56 -27.00 2.42 -15.08
CA GLN A 56 -25.73 2.89 -15.61
C GLN A 56 -25.97 3.78 -16.83
N GLY A 57 -25.22 4.88 -16.93
CA GLY A 57 -25.40 5.86 -17.99
C GLY A 57 -26.78 6.54 -17.98
N ALA A 58 -27.24 6.95 -16.79
CA ALA A 58 -28.50 7.65 -16.62
C ALA A 58 -28.49 8.99 -17.39
N VAL A 59 -29.41 9.13 -18.36
CA VAL A 59 -29.59 10.36 -19.13
C VAL A 59 -30.87 11.10 -18.76
N ASN A 60 -30.91 12.41 -19.00
CA ASN A 60 -32.14 13.17 -18.85
C ASN A 60 -33.22 12.67 -19.83
N SER A 61 -34.49 13.01 -19.55
CA SER A 61 -35.64 12.49 -20.30
C SER A 61 -35.58 12.85 -21.81
N ALA A 62 -35.01 14.00 -22.14
CA ALA A 62 -34.85 14.45 -23.53
C ALA A 62 -33.84 13.60 -24.34
N ASN A 63 -32.94 12.89 -23.67
CA ASN A 63 -31.93 12.04 -24.30
C ASN A 63 -32.25 10.53 -24.15
N ALA A 64 -33.45 10.19 -23.69
CA ALA A 64 -33.89 8.80 -23.59
C ALA A 64 -33.99 8.16 -24.99
N VAL A 65 -33.51 6.92 -25.12
CA VAL A 65 -33.60 6.15 -26.38
C VAL A 65 -34.72 5.13 -26.25
N GLY A 66 -35.77 5.25 -27.07
CA GLY A 66 -36.95 4.39 -26.97
C GLY A 66 -37.67 4.47 -25.62
N GLY A 67 -37.58 5.63 -24.95
CA GLY A 67 -38.11 5.82 -23.60
C GLY A 67 -37.22 5.28 -22.47
N ASN A 68 -36.10 4.63 -22.78
CA ASN A 68 -35.13 4.17 -21.78
C ASN A 68 -34.12 5.28 -21.46
N GLN A 69 -34.01 5.64 -20.17
CA GLN A 69 -33.03 6.59 -19.65
C GLN A 69 -31.76 5.93 -19.10
N CYS A 70 -31.69 4.60 -19.07
CA CYS A 70 -30.54 3.83 -18.60
C CYS A 70 -29.78 3.23 -19.78
N LEU A 71 -28.88 4.01 -20.37
CA LEU A 71 -28.24 3.67 -21.63
C LEU A 71 -26.98 2.80 -21.50
N GLY A 72 -26.57 2.45 -20.27
CA GLY A 72 -25.42 1.61 -19.99
C GLY A 72 -24.08 2.37 -19.92
N VAL A 73 -22.97 1.64 -19.89
CA VAL A 73 -21.62 2.22 -19.83
C VAL A 73 -21.39 3.16 -21.01
N ASN A 74 -20.91 4.39 -20.75
CA ASN A 74 -20.75 5.47 -21.72
C ASN A 74 -22.04 6.00 -22.36
N GLY A 75 -23.22 5.59 -21.88
CA GLY A 75 -24.51 6.06 -22.37
C GLY A 75 -24.84 7.52 -22.01
N ALA A 76 -24.20 8.04 -20.96
CA ALA A 76 -24.34 9.43 -20.53
C ALA A 76 -23.00 10.18 -20.63
N ASN A 77 -23.07 11.47 -20.96
CA ASN A 77 -21.94 12.41 -20.92
C ASN A 77 -22.34 13.64 -20.09
N PRO A 78 -21.43 14.58 -19.78
CA PRO A 78 -21.76 15.74 -18.94
C PRO A 78 -22.95 16.60 -19.42
N ASN A 79 -23.28 16.55 -20.72
CA ASN A 79 -24.40 17.29 -21.30
C ASN A 79 -25.72 16.50 -21.30
N THR A 80 -25.65 15.17 -21.34
CA THR A 80 -26.83 14.29 -21.44
C THR A 80 -27.20 13.62 -20.13
N ALA A 81 -26.28 13.58 -19.17
CA ALA A 81 -26.46 12.92 -17.88
C ALA A 81 -27.66 13.50 -17.12
N PHE A 82 -28.39 12.63 -16.43
CA PHE A 82 -29.43 13.05 -15.50
C PHE A 82 -28.80 13.77 -14.30
N ARG A 83 -29.18 15.02 -14.06
CA ARG A 83 -28.71 15.84 -12.94
C ARG A 83 -29.83 16.01 -11.92
N ILE A 84 -29.59 15.52 -10.70
CA ILE A 84 -30.52 15.69 -9.58
C ILE A 84 -30.75 17.18 -9.33
N GLY A 85 -32.03 17.57 -9.22
CA GLY A 85 -32.46 18.94 -8.99
C GLY A 85 -32.60 19.80 -10.27
N THR A 86 -31.91 19.44 -11.36
CA THR A 86 -32.06 20.15 -12.66
C THR A 86 -33.02 19.41 -13.60
N ASP A 87 -32.79 18.10 -13.78
CA ASP A 87 -33.59 17.26 -14.67
C ASP A 87 -34.69 16.49 -13.90
N GLY A 88 -34.76 16.67 -12.58
CA GLY A 88 -35.74 16.08 -11.67
C GLY A 88 -35.16 15.73 -10.30
N LEU A 89 -36.02 15.49 -9.31
CA LEU A 89 -35.61 15.00 -7.97
C LEU A 89 -35.61 13.47 -7.87
N ILE A 90 -36.15 12.78 -8.87
CA ILE A 90 -36.29 11.33 -8.90
C ILE A 90 -35.35 10.80 -9.98
N ALA A 91 -34.32 10.06 -9.57
CA ALA A 91 -33.41 9.41 -10.52
C ALA A 91 -34.18 8.40 -11.38
N PRO A 92 -33.87 8.26 -12.69
CA PRO A 92 -34.58 7.39 -13.62
C PRO A 92 -34.19 5.92 -13.41
N LEU A 93 -34.45 5.39 -12.22
CA LEU A 93 -34.16 4.02 -11.86
C LEU A 93 -35.29 3.09 -12.37
N PRO A 94 -34.97 1.93 -12.98
CA PRO A 94 -35.99 0.96 -13.34
C PRO A 94 -36.78 0.47 -12.11
N ALA A 95 -38.02 0.03 -12.29
CA ALA A 95 -38.77 -0.57 -11.18
C ALA A 95 -38.12 -1.92 -10.77
N ALA A 96 -38.03 -2.18 -9.47
CA ALA A 96 -37.62 -3.49 -8.97
C ALA A 96 -38.69 -4.55 -9.29
N SER A 97 -38.28 -5.78 -9.62
CA SER A 97 -39.22 -6.89 -9.78
C SER A 97 -39.94 -7.15 -8.45
N PRO A 98 -41.29 -7.21 -8.42
CA PRO A 98 -42.05 -7.42 -7.18
C PRO A 98 -41.90 -8.84 -6.63
N THR A 99 -41.52 -9.81 -7.47
CA THR A 99 -41.27 -11.20 -7.07
C THR A 99 -39.95 -11.70 -7.66
N LEU A 100 -39.25 -12.54 -6.90
CA LEU A 100 -38.04 -13.23 -7.31
C LEU A 100 -38.30 -14.74 -7.27
N PRO A 101 -37.84 -15.50 -8.28
CA PRO A 101 -37.95 -16.96 -8.24
C PRO A 101 -37.20 -17.51 -7.03
N GLN A 102 -37.74 -18.56 -6.40
CA GLN A 102 -37.09 -19.27 -5.30
C GLN A 102 -36.76 -20.71 -5.71
N PRO A 103 -35.50 -21.15 -5.60
CA PRO A 103 -34.31 -20.36 -5.20
C PRO A 103 -33.89 -19.34 -6.27
N PHE A 104 -33.38 -18.18 -5.84
CA PHE A 104 -32.86 -17.15 -6.72
C PHE A 104 -31.38 -17.43 -7.04
N PHE A 105 -31.05 -17.51 -8.32
CA PHE A 105 -29.66 -17.61 -8.77
C PHE A 105 -29.27 -16.35 -9.55
N PRO A 106 -28.31 -15.55 -9.05
CA PRO A 106 -27.86 -14.35 -9.75
C PRO A 106 -27.42 -14.65 -11.18
N ALA A 107 -27.84 -13.79 -12.11
CA ALA A 107 -27.52 -13.89 -13.53
C ALA A 107 -27.87 -15.23 -14.22
N THR A 108 -28.78 -16.05 -13.68
CA THR A 108 -29.37 -17.18 -14.44
C THR A 108 -30.60 -16.74 -15.22
N LEU A 109 -30.97 -17.53 -16.24
CA LEU A 109 -32.25 -17.38 -16.90
C LEU A 109 -33.35 -17.98 -16.01
N ASP A 110 -34.46 -17.28 -15.86
CA ASP A 110 -35.68 -17.84 -15.30
C ASP A 110 -36.43 -18.68 -16.34
N SER A 111 -37.56 -19.27 -15.92
CA SER A 111 -38.41 -20.11 -16.78
C SER A 111 -39.02 -19.37 -17.98
N SER A 112 -39.00 -18.03 -17.98
CA SER A 112 -39.47 -17.18 -19.09
C SER A 112 -38.33 -16.72 -20.00
N GLY A 113 -37.08 -17.12 -19.73
CA GLY A 113 -35.91 -16.69 -20.48
C GLY A 113 -35.42 -15.28 -20.12
N VAL A 114 -35.96 -14.68 -19.05
CA VAL A 114 -35.48 -13.40 -18.51
C VAL A 114 -34.33 -13.67 -17.55
N ARG A 115 -33.25 -12.89 -17.67
CA ARG A 115 -32.07 -13.07 -16.81
C ARG A 115 -32.22 -12.31 -15.50
N LEU A 116 -32.01 -13.01 -14.40
CA LEU A 116 -32.10 -12.50 -13.04
C LEU A 116 -30.97 -11.51 -12.72
N ALA A 117 -31.24 -10.53 -11.83
CA ALA A 117 -30.26 -9.51 -11.43
C ALA A 117 -28.96 -10.12 -10.87
N SER A 118 -27.82 -9.47 -11.14
CA SER A 118 -26.55 -9.82 -10.47
C SER A 118 -26.62 -9.48 -8.99
N ALA A 119 -25.85 -10.21 -8.17
CA ALA A 119 -25.49 -9.71 -6.86
C ALA A 119 -24.49 -8.54 -7.01
N GLY A 120 -24.51 -7.60 -6.06
CA GLY A 120 -23.46 -6.57 -5.97
C GLY A 120 -22.14 -7.16 -5.46
N GLY A 121 -21.16 -6.30 -5.26
CA GLY A 121 -19.92 -6.66 -4.56
C GLY A 121 -20.24 -7.10 -3.14
N GLY A 122 -19.68 -8.23 -2.72
CA GLY A 122 -19.88 -8.78 -1.37
C GLY A 122 -18.57 -8.96 -0.62
N SER A 123 -18.68 -9.02 0.70
CA SER A 123 -17.60 -9.46 1.59
C SER A 123 -17.96 -10.80 2.23
N THR A 124 -16.95 -11.63 2.46
CA THR A 124 -17.10 -12.92 3.15
C THR A 124 -16.02 -13.06 4.20
N LEU A 125 -16.28 -13.77 5.29
CA LEU A 125 -15.26 -14.04 6.31
C LEU A 125 -14.67 -15.43 6.08
N ASP A 126 -13.35 -15.55 6.09
CA ASP A 126 -12.67 -16.85 6.11
C ASP A 126 -13.19 -17.66 7.31
N PRO A 127 -13.71 -18.89 7.12
CA PRO A 127 -14.10 -19.76 8.24
C PRO A 127 -12.97 -20.04 9.23
N LYS A 128 -11.70 -19.83 8.84
CA LYS A 128 -10.50 -19.96 9.68
C LYS A 128 -9.99 -18.61 10.21
N PHE A 129 -10.77 -17.54 10.09
CA PHE A 129 -10.40 -16.23 10.62
C PHE A 129 -10.13 -16.32 12.12
N ARG A 130 -9.02 -15.72 12.54
CA ARG A 130 -8.52 -15.82 13.92
C ARG A 130 -7.79 -14.55 14.31
N PRO A 131 -7.67 -14.26 15.62
CA PRO A 131 -6.97 -13.07 16.07
C PRO A 131 -5.51 -13.07 15.62
N ASN A 132 -4.98 -11.89 15.29
CA ASN A 132 -3.56 -11.72 15.04
C ASN A 132 -2.74 -12.02 16.30
N VAL A 133 -1.54 -12.54 16.12
CA VAL A 133 -0.63 -12.91 17.20
C VAL A 133 0.69 -12.19 17.01
N SER A 134 1.21 -11.62 18.09
CA SER A 134 2.48 -10.93 18.13
C SER A 134 3.39 -11.57 19.16
N ASP A 135 4.44 -12.22 18.69
CA ASP A 135 5.57 -12.68 19.48
C ASP A 135 6.61 -11.58 19.56
N GLN A 136 6.99 -11.15 20.75
CA GLN A 136 8.08 -10.20 20.93
C GLN A 136 9.15 -10.77 21.85
N ILE A 137 10.39 -10.51 21.45
CA ILE A 137 11.61 -10.87 22.16
C ILE A 137 12.40 -9.59 22.35
N ASP A 138 12.85 -9.34 23.57
CA ASP A 138 13.75 -8.25 23.89
C ASP A 138 15.02 -8.80 24.54
N PHE A 139 16.14 -8.16 24.23
CA PHE A 139 17.43 -8.42 24.85
C PHE A 139 18.10 -7.09 25.12
N THR A 140 18.48 -6.79 26.37
CA THR A 140 19.14 -5.53 26.72
C THR A 140 20.34 -5.75 27.61
N LEU A 141 21.37 -4.92 27.42
CA LEU A 141 22.52 -4.78 28.27
C LEU A 141 22.54 -3.34 28.78
N GLN A 142 22.27 -3.17 30.07
CA GLN A 142 22.44 -1.90 30.76
C GLN A 142 23.75 -1.91 31.53
N ARG A 143 24.49 -0.82 31.46
CA ARG A 143 25.75 -0.62 32.17
C ARG A 143 25.80 0.75 32.82
N GLU A 144 26.19 0.76 34.07
CA GLU A 144 26.61 1.96 34.78
C GLU A 144 28.07 2.28 34.42
N LEU A 145 28.26 3.41 33.75
CA LEU A 145 29.57 3.90 33.32
C LEU A 145 30.20 4.80 34.38
N ILE A 146 29.39 5.67 34.99
CA ILE A 146 29.78 6.52 36.13
C ILE A 146 28.77 6.24 37.26
N PRO A 147 29.24 5.84 38.45
CA PRO A 147 28.38 5.54 39.59
C PRO A 147 27.32 6.62 39.83
N HIS A 148 26.05 6.23 39.80
CA HIS A 148 24.86 7.05 40.01
C HIS A 148 24.66 8.23 39.03
N LYS A 149 25.52 8.38 38.03
CA LYS A 149 25.57 9.57 37.16
C LYS A 149 25.39 9.27 35.68
N LEU A 150 25.92 8.16 35.17
CA LEU A 150 25.88 7.83 33.75
C LEU A 150 25.49 6.35 33.55
N LEU A 151 24.35 6.14 32.90
CA LEU A 151 23.82 4.84 32.53
C LEU A 151 23.73 4.76 31.00
N LEU A 152 24.21 3.65 30.45
CA LEU A 152 24.08 3.30 29.04
C LEU A 152 23.30 1.99 28.94
N GLU A 153 22.30 1.93 28.08
CA GLU A 153 21.58 0.71 27.75
C GLU A 153 21.61 0.51 26.24
N ILE A 154 21.98 -0.70 25.82
CA ILE A 154 21.94 -1.11 24.43
C ILE A 154 21.04 -2.33 24.37
N GLY A 155 20.13 -2.39 23.41
CA GLY A 155 19.23 -3.51 23.30
C GLY A 155 18.74 -3.79 21.90
N TYR A 156 18.15 -4.96 21.77
CA TYR A 156 17.46 -5.45 20.60
C TYR A 156 16.00 -5.73 20.94
N ILE A 157 15.10 -5.36 20.03
CA ILE A 157 13.68 -5.69 20.08
C ILE A 157 13.33 -6.38 18.77
N GLY A 158 12.91 -7.63 18.86
CA GLY A 158 12.38 -8.40 17.74
C GLY A 158 10.90 -8.67 17.96
N ARG A 159 10.08 -8.48 16.93
CA ARG A 159 8.67 -8.82 16.92
C ARG A 159 8.38 -9.64 15.66
N ARG A 160 7.63 -10.72 15.80
CA ARG A 160 7.05 -11.48 14.71
C ARG A 160 5.54 -11.43 14.85
N ILE A 161 4.87 -11.01 13.80
CA ILE A 161 3.42 -10.89 13.76
C ILE A 161 2.91 -11.89 12.73
N GLY A 162 1.87 -12.64 13.11
CA GLY A 162 1.17 -13.55 12.22
C GLY A 162 -0.33 -13.39 12.38
N HIS A 163 -1.06 -13.90 11.40
CA HIS A 163 -2.51 -13.82 11.34
C HIS A 163 -3.03 -12.37 11.30
N GLU A 164 -2.25 -11.48 10.69
CA GLU A 164 -2.71 -10.13 10.43
C GLU A 164 -3.89 -10.16 9.45
N TYR A 165 -4.84 -9.26 9.68
CA TYR A 165 -5.99 -9.09 8.83
C TYR A 165 -5.56 -8.69 7.42
N GLN A 166 -6.12 -9.36 6.42
CA GLN A 166 -5.91 -9.15 4.99
C GLN A 166 -7.17 -9.52 4.22
N ALA A 167 -7.47 -8.79 3.16
CA ALA A 167 -8.58 -9.11 2.27
C ALA A 167 -8.07 -9.72 0.97
N VAL A 168 -8.73 -10.77 0.48
CA VAL A 168 -8.40 -11.45 -0.78
C VAL A 168 -9.62 -11.42 -1.68
N ASN A 169 -9.52 -10.85 -2.88
CA ASN A 169 -10.62 -10.87 -3.82
C ASN A 169 -10.66 -12.25 -4.49
N LEU A 170 -11.76 -12.99 -4.30
CA LEU A 170 -11.97 -14.30 -4.89
C LEU A 170 -12.32 -14.22 -6.39
N ASP A 171 -12.58 -13.01 -6.89
CA ASP A 171 -12.79 -12.71 -8.30
C ASP A 171 -11.47 -12.46 -9.06
N ALA A 172 -10.32 -12.79 -8.47
CA ALA A 172 -9.01 -12.62 -9.09
C ALA A 172 -8.79 -13.55 -10.30
N VAL A 173 -8.07 -13.05 -11.31
CA VAL A 173 -7.68 -13.82 -12.49
C VAL A 173 -6.86 -15.05 -12.07
N PRO A 174 -7.26 -16.28 -12.45
CA PRO A 174 -6.50 -17.48 -12.16
C PRO A 174 -5.30 -17.60 -13.11
N TYR A 175 -4.29 -16.76 -12.94
CA TYR A 175 -3.20 -16.64 -13.92
C TYR A 175 -2.33 -17.91 -14.09
N MET A 176 -2.44 -18.87 -13.17
CA MET A 176 -1.82 -20.19 -13.22
C MET A 176 -2.58 -21.19 -14.09
N THR A 177 -3.75 -20.85 -14.63
CA THR A 177 -4.48 -21.70 -15.57
C THR A 177 -3.55 -22.10 -16.71
N THR A 178 -3.50 -23.41 -16.98
CA THR A 178 -2.59 -24.01 -17.96
C THR A 178 -3.40 -24.61 -19.11
N LEU A 179 -3.11 -24.18 -20.34
CA LEU A 179 -3.69 -24.69 -21.58
C LEU A 179 -2.60 -24.84 -22.63
N GLY A 180 -2.67 -25.93 -23.41
CA GLY A 180 -1.64 -26.22 -24.41
C GLY A 180 -0.23 -26.39 -23.81
N GLY A 181 -0.12 -26.78 -22.54
CA GLY A 181 1.15 -26.92 -21.82
C GLY A 181 1.79 -25.61 -21.33
N GLN A 182 1.09 -24.47 -21.45
CA GLN A 182 1.58 -23.16 -21.03
C GLN A 182 0.62 -22.50 -20.04
N THR A 183 1.15 -21.83 -19.01
CA THR A 183 0.35 -20.99 -18.10
C THR A 183 -0.05 -19.68 -18.78
N PHE A 184 -1.16 -19.07 -18.37
CA PHE A 184 -1.51 -17.72 -18.83
C PHE A 184 -0.43 -16.70 -18.47
N ALA A 185 0.12 -16.77 -17.25
CA ALA A 185 1.19 -15.88 -16.81
C ALA A 185 2.43 -15.94 -17.74
N ASP A 186 2.85 -17.13 -18.16
CA ASP A 186 3.97 -17.28 -19.10
C ASP A 186 3.62 -16.79 -20.50
N ALA A 187 2.40 -17.05 -20.98
CA ALA A 187 1.92 -16.56 -22.27
C ALA A 187 1.91 -15.03 -22.32
N PHE A 188 1.37 -14.39 -21.27
CA PHE A 188 1.37 -12.93 -21.13
C PHE A 188 2.79 -12.38 -21.07
N LYS A 189 3.66 -12.94 -20.23
CA LYS A 189 5.06 -12.52 -20.07
C LYS A 189 5.81 -12.55 -21.40
N ASN A 190 5.73 -13.66 -22.12
CA ASN A 190 6.45 -13.83 -23.39
C ASN A 190 5.94 -12.85 -24.46
N LEU A 191 4.62 -12.68 -24.56
CA LEU A 191 4.01 -11.72 -25.47
C LEU A 191 4.41 -10.28 -25.12
N PHE A 192 4.32 -9.92 -23.83
CA PHE A 192 4.69 -8.59 -23.36
C PHE A 192 6.16 -8.28 -23.63
N LEU A 193 7.08 -9.21 -23.31
CA LEU A 193 8.51 -9.02 -23.55
C LEU A 193 8.84 -8.88 -25.04
N GLN A 194 8.13 -9.60 -25.92
CA GLN A 194 8.31 -9.46 -27.36
C GLN A 194 7.83 -8.10 -27.90
N LEU A 195 6.73 -7.57 -27.36
CA LEU A 195 6.15 -6.30 -27.80
C LEU A 195 6.81 -5.07 -27.18
N CYS A 196 7.20 -5.17 -25.91
CA CYS A 196 7.57 -4.03 -25.08
C CYS A 196 9.02 -4.10 -24.59
N GLY A 197 9.58 -5.29 -24.42
CA GLY A 197 10.79 -5.50 -23.63
C GLY A 197 10.62 -5.14 -22.14
N PRO A 198 11.68 -5.25 -21.33
CA PRO A 198 11.65 -4.94 -19.89
C PRO A 198 11.91 -3.44 -19.64
N VAL A 199 11.15 -2.55 -20.27
CA VAL A 199 11.35 -1.10 -20.25
C VAL A 199 10.43 -0.38 -19.24
N ALA A 200 10.71 0.90 -18.97
CA ALA A 200 9.94 1.73 -18.03
C ALA A 200 8.48 1.95 -18.48
N SER A 201 8.29 2.14 -19.78
CA SER A 201 6.98 2.28 -20.41
C SER A 201 6.95 1.58 -21.76
N CYS A 202 5.89 0.82 -22.03
CA CYS A 202 5.75 0.17 -23.32
C CYS A 202 5.31 1.18 -24.39
N ALA A 203 6.18 1.44 -25.37
CA ALA A 203 5.84 2.21 -26.56
C ALA A 203 4.70 1.52 -27.34
N ALA A 204 3.97 2.28 -28.16
CA ALA A 204 2.95 1.67 -29.02
C ALA A 204 3.64 0.76 -30.06
N PRO A 205 3.37 -0.56 -30.06
CA PRO A 205 3.96 -1.45 -31.04
C PRO A 205 3.47 -1.09 -32.46
N THR A 206 4.33 -1.27 -33.46
CA THR A 206 3.92 -1.09 -34.86
C THR A 206 2.99 -2.23 -35.30
N ALA A 207 2.17 -2.00 -36.32
CA ALA A 207 1.31 -3.03 -36.89
C ALA A 207 2.11 -4.28 -37.34
N ALA A 208 3.33 -4.09 -37.85
CA ALA A 208 4.23 -5.19 -38.19
C ALA A 208 4.62 -6.02 -36.95
N ALA A 209 5.01 -5.36 -35.85
CA ALA A 209 5.38 -6.04 -34.61
C ALA A 209 4.20 -6.83 -34.00
N LEU A 210 2.98 -6.28 -34.08
CA LEU A 210 1.76 -6.95 -33.59
C LEU A 210 1.43 -8.22 -34.39
N ASN A 211 1.74 -8.24 -35.68
CA ASN A 211 1.48 -9.38 -36.56
C ASN A 211 2.62 -10.41 -36.58
N SER A 212 3.83 -10.04 -36.15
CA SER A 212 5.00 -10.93 -36.09
C SER A 212 5.23 -11.53 -34.71
N VAL A 213 4.22 -11.55 -33.83
CA VAL A 213 4.35 -12.16 -32.50
C VAL A 213 4.41 -13.68 -32.57
N THR A 214 5.23 -14.27 -31.71
CA THR A 214 5.38 -15.73 -31.62
C THR A 214 4.11 -16.33 -31.01
N PRO A 215 3.47 -17.33 -31.67
CA PRO A 215 2.29 -17.98 -31.12
C PRO A 215 2.54 -18.51 -29.71
N GLN A 216 1.70 -18.14 -28.74
CA GLN A 216 1.70 -18.65 -27.38
C GLN A 216 0.64 -19.75 -27.27
N PRO A 217 1.02 -21.01 -26.93
CA PRO A 217 0.09 -22.14 -26.85
C PRO A 217 -1.18 -21.87 -26.03
N PHE A 218 -1.10 -21.09 -24.96
CA PHE A 218 -2.26 -20.72 -24.16
C PHE A 218 -3.30 -19.94 -24.99
N PHE A 219 -2.88 -18.87 -25.68
CA PHE A 219 -3.80 -18.02 -26.47
C PHE A 219 -4.37 -18.77 -27.68
N GLU A 220 -3.57 -19.63 -28.31
CA GLU A 220 -4.05 -20.46 -29.42
C GLU A 220 -5.16 -21.42 -28.98
N LYS A 221 -5.06 -22.00 -27.78
CA LYS A 221 -6.06 -22.94 -27.27
C LYS A 221 -7.27 -22.26 -26.66
N VAL A 222 -7.06 -21.20 -25.87
CA VAL A 222 -8.13 -20.58 -25.08
C VAL A 222 -9.15 -19.84 -25.96
N LEU A 223 -8.73 -19.41 -27.15
CA LEU A 223 -9.55 -18.68 -28.12
C LEU A 223 -10.04 -19.56 -29.27
N GLY A 224 -10.07 -20.89 -29.09
CA GLY A 224 -10.67 -21.82 -30.06
C GLY A 224 -9.83 -22.08 -31.33
N GLY A 225 -8.55 -21.72 -31.32
CA GLY A 225 -7.63 -21.97 -32.43
C GLY A 225 -7.67 -20.90 -33.54
N PRO A 226 -6.75 -20.99 -34.53
CA PRO A 226 -6.56 -19.97 -35.56
C PRO A 226 -7.77 -19.79 -36.48
N THR A 227 -8.68 -20.77 -36.53
CA THR A 227 -9.93 -20.71 -37.32
C THR A 227 -11.09 -20.06 -36.57
N SER A 228 -10.91 -19.67 -35.31
CA SER A 228 -11.97 -19.05 -34.54
C SER A 228 -12.29 -17.63 -35.01
N ALA A 229 -13.49 -17.15 -34.68
CA ALA A 229 -13.91 -15.80 -35.02
C ALA A 229 -13.01 -14.73 -34.38
N TYR A 230 -12.46 -14.99 -33.18
CA TYR A 230 -11.53 -14.07 -32.54
C TYR A 230 -10.23 -13.92 -33.32
N CYS A 231 -9.69 -15.03 -33.82
CA CYS A 231 -8.35 -15.06 -34.44
C CYS A 231 -8.39 -14.76 -35.94
N SER A 232 -9.59 -14.76 -36.54
CA SER A 232 -9.81 -14.40 -37.94
C SER A 232 -9.23 -13.03 -38.30
N GLY A 233 -8.51 -12.97 -39.43
CA GLY A 233 -7.83 -11.77 -39.90
C GLY A 233 -6.47 -11.49 -39.23
N SER A 234 -6.00 -12.36 -38.32
CA SER A 234 -4.66 -12.31 -37.74
C SER A 234 -3.87 -13.59 -38.09
N PRO A 235 -2.52 -13.56 -38.10
CA PRO A 235 -1.71 -14.75 -38.40
C PRO A 235 -1.89 -15.92 -37.42
N ASN A 236 -2.25 -15.62 -36.17
CA ASN A 236 -2.51 -16.56 -35.09
C ASN A 236 -3.33 -15.87 -33.99
N CYS A 237 -3.84 -16.62 -33.01
CA CYS A 237 -4.63 -16.05 -31.92
C CYS A 237 -3.84 -15.10 -31.04
N THR A 238 -2.55 -15.36 -30.84
CA THR A 238 -1.66 -14.49 -30.07
C THR A 238 -1.54 -13.10 -30.71
N ALA A 239 -1.41 -13.04 -32.04
CA ALA A 239 -1.40 -11.80 -32.81
C ALA A 239 -2.77 -11.09 -32.73
N ALA A 240 -3.87 -11.83 -32.72
CA ALA A 240 -5.19 -11.26 -32.51
C ALA A 240 -5.32 -10.61 -31.11
N VAL A 241 -4.81 -11.27 -30.06
CA VAL A 241 -4.73 -10.70 -28.70
C VAL A 241 -3.84 -9.46 -28.70
N ALA A 242 -2.67 -9.53 -29.32
CA ALA A 242 -1.74 -8.41 -29.41
C ALA A 242 -2.41 -7.16 -30.02
N ASN A 243 -3.12 -7.34 -31.14
CA ASN A 243 -3.79 -6.26 -31.86
C ASN A 243 -5.04 -5.74 -31.13
N LYS A 244 -5.93 -6.64 -30.68
CA LYS A 244 -7.23 -6.25 -30.09
C LYS A 244 -7.11 -5.75 -28.65
N GLN A 245 -6.05 -6.14 -27.95
CA GLN A 245 -5.86 -5.84 -26.52
C GLN A 245 -4.57 -5.06 -26.25
N THR A 246 -4.02 -4.36 -27.25
CA THR A 246 -2.77 -3.59 -27.13
C THR A 246 -2.76 -2.65 -25.91
N SER A 247 -3.86 -1.96 -25.64
CA SER A 247 -3.97 -1.04 -24.48
C SER A 247 -3.81 -1.77 -23.14
N ASN A 248 -4.54 -2.86 -22.96
CA ASN A 248 -4.48 -3.67 -21.74
C ASN A 248 -3.10 -4.31 -21.56
N LEU A 249 -2.48 -4.79 -22.64
CA LEU A 249 -1.13 -5.35 -22.63
C LEU A 249 -0.10 -4.31 -22.19
N ARG A 250 -0.08 -3.14 -22.83
CA ARG A 250 0.90 -2.06 -22.56
C ARG A 250 0.80 -1.52 -21.13
N SER A 251 -0.41 -1.46 -20.60
CA SER A 251 -0.70 -0.95 -19.25
C SER A 251 -0.75 -2.04 -18.18
N THR A 252 -0.40 -3.29 -18.53
CA THR A 252 -0.41 -4.46 -17.62
C THR A 252 -1.75 -4.65 -16.89
N LEU A 253 -2.87 -4.37 -17.55
CA LEU A 253 -4.22 -4.49 -16.99
C LEU A 253 -4.73 -5.93 -17.15
N ILE A 254 -4.17 -6.86 -16.36
CA ILE A 254 -4.40 -8.30 -16.51
C ILE A 254 -5.86 -8.68 -16.32
N TYR A 255 -6.54 -8.10 -15.33
CA TYR A 255 -7.95 -8.36 -15.07
C TYR A 255 -8.82 -7.94 -16.26
N ASN A 256 -8.60 -6.73 -16.79
CA ASN A 256 -9.33 -6.24 -17.96
C ASN A 256 -9.02 -7.07 -19.22
N LEU A 257 -7.76 -7.47 -19.42
CA LEU A 257 -7.36 -8.37 -20.49
C LEU A 257 -8.13 -9.69 -20.39
N TRP A 258 -8.08 -10.35 -19.23
CA TRP A 258 -8.74 -11.63 -19.02
C TRP A 258 -10.25 -11.53 -19.25
N ASN A 259 -10.91 -10.52 -18.67
CA ASN A 259 -12.35 -10.30 -18.87
C ASN A 259 -12.71 -10.02 -20.34
N ALA A 260 -11.88 -9.27 -21.07
CA ALA A 260 -12.09 -9.05 -22.49
C ALA A 260 -11.98 -10.34 -23.32
N LEU A 261 -11.05 -11.23 -22.97
CA LEU A 261 -10.92 -12.54 -23.63
C LEU A 261 -12.08 -13.47 -23.25
N ALA A 262 -12.46 -13.52 -21.97
CA ALA A 262 -13.54 -14.37 -21.47
C ALA A 262 -14.92 -14.02 -22.02
N ASN A 263 -15.13 -12.75 -22.40
CA ASN A 263 -16.38 -12.29 -23.00
C ASN A 263 -16.52 -12.70 -24.48
N ASP A 264 -15.43 -13.07 -25.16
CA ASP A 264 -15.48 -13.43 -26.58
C ASP A 264 -16.21 -14.77 -26.80
N LYS A 265 -16.91 -14.90 -27.94
CA LYS A 265 -17.60 -16.14 -28.34
C LYS A 265 -16.66 -17.33 -28.53
N SER A 266 -15.40 -17.07 -28.85
CA SER A 266 -14.38 -18.07 -29.12
C SER A 266 -13.71 -18.58 -27.84
N TRP A 267 -14.05 -18.01 -26.68
CA TRP A 267 -13.52 -18.42 -25.39
C TRP A 267 -13.99 -19.82 -24.99
N VAL A 268 -13.05 -20.71 -24.67
CA VAL A 268 -13.35 -22.15 -24.47
C VAL A 268 -13.50 -22.58 -23.01
N LEU A 269 -13.12 -21.75 -22.03
CA LEU A 269 -13.12 -22.13 -20.61
C LEU A 269 -14.47 -21.89 -19.92
N GLY A 270 -15.45 -21.34 -20.63
CA GLY A 270 -16.70 -20.87 -20.01
C GLY A 270 -16.44 -19.76 -19.00
N ARG A 271 -17.29 -19.66 -17.98
CA ARG A 271 -17.16 -18.66 -16.92
C ARG A 271 -16.01 -19.04 -15.99
N THR A 272 -14.99 -18.21 -15.93
CA THR A 272 -13.81 -18.42 -15.06
C THR A 272 -13.77 -17.48 -13.85
N LEU A 273 -14.50 -16.37 -13.90
CA LEU A 273 -14.64 -15.40 -12.80
C LEU A 273 -16.11 -15.18 -12.47
N PRO A 274 -16.50 -15.05 -11.19
CA PRO A 274 -17.84 -14.61 -10.80
C PRO A 274 -18.32 -13.35 -11.55
N SER A 275 -17.43 -12.39 -11.77
CA SER A 275 -17.68 -11.14 -12.51
C SER A 275 -17.56 -11.25 -14.02
N SER A 276 -17.00 -12.33 -14.55
CA SER A 276 -16.87 -12.46 -16.02
C SER A 276 -18.25 -12.65 -16.66
N ASN A 277 -18.45 -12.11 -17.86
CA ASN A 277 -19.62 -12.48 -18.65
C ASN A 277 -19.39 -13.89 -19.26
N PRO A 278 -20.45 -14.68 -19.50
CA PRO A 278 -20.31 -15.92 -20.23
C PRO A 278 -19.85 -15.65 -21.68
N ALA A 279 -19.14 -16.61 -22.29
CA ALA A 279 -18.66 -16.52 -23.66
C ALA A 279 -19.80 -16.18 -24.63
N GLY A 280 -19.62 -15.11 -25.40
CA GLY A 280 -20.63 -14.59 -26.34
C GLY A 280 -21.52 -13.48 -25.82
N GLY A 281 -21.25 -13.02 -24.60
CA GLY A 281 -21.76 -11.79 -24.05
C GLY A 281 -23.23 -11.83 -23.69
N CYS A 282 -23.79 -10.64 -23.62
CA CYS A 282 -25.09 -10.31 -23.10
C CYS A 282 -26.21 -10.55 -24.14
N VAL A 283 -27.35 -11.13 -23.75
CA VAL A 283 -28.58 -10.97 -24.57
C VAL A 283 -29.04 -9.52 -24.47
N ALA A 284 -29.37 -8.86 -25.58
CA ALA A 284 -29.57 -7.41 -25.67
C ALA A 284 -30.63 -6.78 -24.73
N ALA A 285 -31.39 -7.58 -23.96
CA ALA A 285 -32.49 -7.14 -23.11
C ALA A 285 -32.17 -7.04 -21.61
N SER A 286 -30.94 -7.35 -21.17
CA SER A 286 -30.49 -7.05 -19.80
C SER A 286 -29.11 -6.38 -19.88
N PRO A 287 -28.73 -5.46 -18.98
CA PRO A 287 -27.37 -4.91 -18.92
C PRO A 287 -26.49 -5.57 -17.84
N ILE A 288 -27.01 -6.54 -17.06
CA ILE A 288 -26.32 -7.13 -15.91
C ILE A 288 -26.28 -8.68 -16.04
N PHE A 289 -25.08 -9.27 -16.22
CA PHE A 289 -24.86 -10.71 -16.55
C PHE A 289 -23.80 -11.42 -15.71
N GLN A 290 -23.11 -10.63 -14.91
CA GLN A 290 -22.15 -11.09 -13.93
C GLN A 290 -22.92 -11.79 -12.81
N GLN A 291 -22.39 -12.84 -12.20
CA GLN A 291 -23.06 -13.41 -11.02
C GLN A 291 -22.91 -12.45 -9.84
N LEU A 292 -21.73 -11.84 -9.73
CA LEU A 292 -21.34 -10.84 -8.74
C LEU A 292 -20.37 -9.85 -9.40
N THR A 293 -20.26 -8.62 -8.90
CA THR A 293 -19.22 -7.69 -9.39
C THR A 293 -17.87 -7.99 -8.75
N SER A 294 -17.84 -8.26 -7.43
CA SER A 294 -16.62 -8.61 -6.67
C SER A 294 -16.94 -9.52 -5.48
N ILE A 295 -15.94 -10.23 -4.96
CA ILE A 295 -16.07 -10.94 -3.67
C ILE A 295 -14.78 -10.77 -2.86
N PHE A 296 -14.81 -9.94 -1.83
CA PHE A 296 -13.68 -9.78 -0.91
C PHE A 296 -13.80 -10.75 0.27
N MET A 297 -12.85 -11.66 0.40
CA MET A 297 -12.75 -12.54 1.56
C MET A 297 -11.80 -11.94 2.59
N GLU A 298 -12.32 -11.68 3.78
CA GLU A 298 -11.56 -11.23 4.94
C GLU A 298 -10.86 -12.43 5.59
N THR A 299 -9.54 -12.36 5.64
CA THR A 299 -8.66 -13.46 6.04
C THR A 299 -7.70 -13.03 7.14
N ALA A 300 -7.17 -14.01 7.87
CA ALA A 300 -6.08 -13.84 8.82
C ALA A 300 -4.77 -14.42 8.25
N SER A 301 -4.46 -14.05 7.01
CA SER A 301 -3.33 -14.60 6.23
C SER A 301 -2.07 -13.72 6.27
N GLY A 302 -2.19 -12.46 6.71
CA GLY A 302 -1.09 -11.51 6.76
C GLY A 302 -0.05 -11.83 7.82
N TYR A 303 1.15 -11.32 7.60
CA TYR A 303 2.26 -11.48 8.54
C TYR A 303 3.31 -10.37 8.37
N GLY A 304 4.08 -10.17 9.44
CA GLY A 304 5.11 -9.14 9.48
C GLY A 304 6.16 -9.40 10.55
N ASN A 305 7.18 -8.55 10.55
CA ASN A 305 8.19 -8.50 11.60
C ASN A 305 8.65 -7.07 11.85
N TYR A 306 9.17 -6.85 13.05
CA TYR A 306 9.84 -5.63 13.45
C TYR A 306 11.15 -6.01 14.13
N ASN A 307 12.26 -5.43 13.68
CA ASN A 307 13.57 -5.66 14.27
C ASN A 307 14.20 -4.31 14.55
N ALA A 308 14.62 -4.07 15.79
CA ALA A 308 15.23 -2.82 16.19
C ALA A 308 16.42 -3.03 17.09
N ALA A 309 17.49 -2.28 16.84
CA ALA A 309 18.55 -2.02 17.80
C ALA A 309 18.31 -0.63 18.39
N PHE A 310 18.48 -0.48 19.69
CA PHE A 310 18.40 0.81 20.35
C PHE A 310 19.57 1.04 21.29
N VAL A 311 19.89 2.31 21.48
CA VAL A 311 20.86 2.81 22.46
C VAL A 311 20.18 3.91 23.26
N SER A 312 20.14 3.76 24.59
CA SER A 312 19.64 4.76 25.53
C SER A 312 20.77 5.19 26.45
N MET A 313 20.95 6.48 26.62
CA MET A 313 21.91 7.06 27.56
C MET A 313 21.16 7.97 28.53
N SER A 314 21.42 7.80 29.82
CA SER A 314 20.88 8.66 30.88
C SER A 314 22.03 9.25 31.69
N ILE A 315 22.04 10.58 31.77
CA ILE A 315 22.98 11.38 32.57
C ILE A 315 22.18 12.05 33.69
N ARG A 316 22.66 11.98 34.93
CA ARG A 316 21.98 12.52 36.12
C ARG A 316 22.88 13.49 36.86
N ASP A 317 22.63 14.80 36.73
CA ASP A 317 23.39 15.87 37.38
C ASP A 317 24.92 15.62 37.39
N TRP A 318 25.49 15.34 36.22
CA TRP A 318 26.93 15.17 36.06
C TRP A 318 27.51 16.49 35.57
N HIS A 319 28.26 17.18 36.44
CA HIS A 319 28.77 18.54 36.19
C HIS A 319 27.67 19.55 35.75
N GLY A 320 26.46 19.44 36.31
CA GLY A 320 25.33 20.30 35.96
C GLY A 320 24.56 19.85 34.71
N VAL A 321 24.87 18.68 34.16
CA VAL A 321 24.17 18.10 33.01
C VAL A 321 23.23 16.98 33.47
N THR A 322 21.96 17.10 33.11
CA THR A 322 20.97 16.02 33.16
C THR A 322 20.48 15.77 31.74
N ALA A 323 20.57 14.54 31.25
CA ALA A 323 20.28 14.25 29.85
C ALA A 323 19.65 12.87 29.67
N GLN A 324 18.79 12.73 28.67
CA GLN A 324 18.36 11.45 28.15
C GLN A 324 18.46 11.44 26.62
N SER A 325 19.25 10.52 26.09
CA SER A 325 19.46 10.34 24.65
C SER A 325 18.96 8.96 24.25
N ASN A 326 18.13 8.87 23.23
CA ASN A 326 17.62 7.60 22.71
C ASN A 326 17.81 7.57 21.21
N PHE A 327 18.50 6.55 20.72
CA PHE A 327 18.64 6.25 19.31
C PHE A 327 18.03 4.87 19.03
N THR A 328 17.19 4.78 18.01
CA THR A 328 16.61 3.53 17.54
C THR A 328 16.88 3.38 16.05
N TRP A 329 17.48 2.26 15.68
CA TRP A 329 17.62 1.79 14.31
C TRP A 329 16.72 0.59 14.12
N SER A 330 15.69 0.70 13.28
CA SER A 330 14.69 -0.35 13.15
C SER A 330 14.30 -0.67 11.71
N HIS A 331 13.61 -1.79 11.53
CA HIS A 331 13.01 -2.20 10.27
C HIS A 331 11.72 -2.94 10.55
N THR A 332 10.67 -2.55 9.84
CA THR A 332 9.33 -3.12 9.92
C THR A 332 8.92 -3.60 8.54
N LEU A 333 8.78 -4.91 8.38
CA LEU A 333 8.37 -5.53 7.12
C LEU A 333 7.09 -6.33 7.33
N GLY A 334 6.27 -6.45 6.31
CA GLY A 334 5.12 -7.34 6.31
C GLY A 334 4.30 -7.24 5.04
N THR A 335 3.14 -7.88 5.02
CA THR A 335 2.25 -7.96 3.85
C THR A 335 1.36 -6.72 3.67
N GLY A 336 1.75 -5.55 4.20
CA GLY A 336 0.93 -4.33 4.19
C GLY A 336 -0.19 -4.37 5.22
N ALA A 337 0.09 -3.86 6.43
CA ALA A 337 -0.86 -3.88 7.53
C ALA A 337 -2.03 -2.92 7.27
N VAL A 338 -3.24 -3.46 7.35
CA VAL A 338 -4.50 -2.74 7.20
C VAL A 338 -5.37 -2.95 8.44
N THR A 339 -6.28 -2.02 8.72
CA THR A 339 -7.21 -2.15 9.86
C THR A 339 -8.35 -3.09 9.50
N GLN A 340 -8.93 -3.79 10.48
CA GLN A 340 -10.13 -4.65 10.30
C GLN A 340 -11.36 -3.88 9.77
N SER A 341 -11.32 -2.54 9.77
CA SER A 341 -12.37 -1.70 9.17
C SER A 341 -12.18 -1.44 7.69
N THR A 342 -11.09 -1.93 7.10
CA THR A 342 -10.80 -1.74 5.68
C THR A 342 -11.79 -2.56 4.87
N SER A 343 -12.30 -1.99 3.79
CA SER A 343 -13.18 -2.69 2.86
C SER A 343 -12.80 -2.30 1.45
N SER A 344 -13.29 -3.04 0.45
CA SER A 344 -12.95 -2.77 -0.95
C SER A 344 -11.43 -2.72 -1.16
N TYR A 345 -10.72 -3.64 -0.52
CA TYR A 345 -9.27 -3.79 -0.59
C TYR A 345 -8.95 -5.24 -0.95
N THR A 346 -7.86 -5.47 -1.66
CA THR A 346 -7.31 -6.82 -1.78
C THR A 346 -5.80 -6.82 -1.75
N VAL A 347 -5.22 -7.95 -1.36
CA VAL A 347 -3.80 -8.21 -1.55
C VAL A 347 -3.41 -8.13 -3.04
N LEU A 348 -2.20 -7.65 -3.32
CA LEU A 348 -1.65 -7.44 -4.66
C LEU A 348 -1.67 -8.70 -5.52
N ASP A 349 -1.38 -9.85 -4.91
CA ASP A 349 -1.49 -11.15 -5.56
C ASP A 349 -2.27 -12.10 -4.65
N PRO A 350 -3.56 -12.34 -4.95
CA PRO A 350 -4.43 -13.28 -4.27
C PRO A 350 -3.90 -14.72 -4.24
N TRP A 351 -3.00 -15.07 -5.15
CA TRP A 351 -2.43 -16.41 -5.29
C TRP A 351 -1.04 -16.53 -4.64
N ASP A 352 -0.34 -15.41 -4.41
CA ASP A 352 0.90 -15.33 -3.64
C ASP A 352 0.98 -14.05 -2.79
N ILE A 353 0.47 -14.11 -1.56
CA ILE A 353 0.51 -12.98 -0.62
C ILE A 353 1.92 -12.44 -0.35
N LYS A 354 2.97 -13.24 -0.60
CA LYS A 354 4.37 -12.80 -0.43
C LYS A 354 4.72 -11.68 -1.39
N ALA A 355 3.98 -11.54 -2.49
CA ALA A 355 4.18 -10.47 -3.45
C ALA A 355 4.02 -9.08 -2.81
N MET A 356 3.25 -8.96 -1.73
CA MET A 356 3.13 -7.70 -0.99
C MET A 356 4.17 -7.49 0.09
N TYR A 357 5.02 -8.48 0.37
CA TYR A 357 5.91 -8.39 1.52
C TYR A 357 6.98 -7.31 1.31
N GLY A 358 6.97 -6.30 2.18
CA GLY A 358 7.90 -5.18 2.13
C GLY A 358 7.73 -4.22 3.31
N PRO A 359 8.34 -3.03 3.25
CA PRO A 359 8.23 -2.02 4.30
C PRO A 359 6.78 -1.67 4.62
N GLN A 360 6.49 -1.49 5.91
CA GLN A 360 5.19 -1.06 6.41
C GLN A 360 5.06 0.46 6.44
N GLY A 361 3.84 1.01 6.35
CA GLY A 361 3.65 2.48 6.18
C GLY A 361 4.19 3.30 7.34
N PHE A 362 4.28 2.69 8.53
CA PHE A 362 4.81 3.25 9.76
C PHE A 362 6.28 2.86 10.04
N ASP A 363 6.99 2.31 9.05
CA ASP A 363 8.38 1.91 9.20
C ASP A 363 9.34 3.11 9.24
N VAL A 364 9.88 3.43 10.41
CA VAL A 364 10.88 4.49 10.59
C VAL A 364 12.26 3.87 10.79
N ARG A 365 13.16 4.03 9.82
CA ARG A 365 14.49 3.41 9.84
C ARG A 365 15.38 3.91 10.96
N PHE A 366 15.41 5.23 11.18
CA PHE A 366 16.23 5.87 12.21
C PHE A 366 15.38 6.86 13.00
N LEU A 367 15.47 6.79 14.33
CA LEU A 367 14.82 7.71 15.25
C LEU A 367 15.81 8.12 16.33
N PHE A 368 15.94 9.42 16.57
CA PHE A 368 16.77 9.99 17.62
C PHE A 368 15.96 10.99 18.43
N ASN A 369 16.00 10.86 19.75
CA ASN A 369 15.37 11.78 20.68
C ASN A 369 16.39 12.16 21.76
N GLN A 370 16.50 13.45 22.05
CA GLN A 370 17.38 14.00 23.07
C GLN A 370 16.61 14.99 23.92
N SER A 371 16.60 14.76 25.23
CA SER A 371 16.32 15.79 26.23
C SER A 371 17.59 16.10 26.99
N LEU A 372 17.87 17.38 27.21
CA LEU A 372 19.05 17.84 27.91
C LEU A 372 18.64 19.01 28.82
N LEU A 373 19.22 19.06 30.00
CA LEU A 373 19.18 20.18 30.93
C LEU A 373 20.63 20.43 31.35
N CYS A 374 21.16 21.58 30.94
CA CYS A 374 22.51 22.03 31.27
C CYS A 374 22.41 23.24 32.20
N GLU A 375 22.92 23.10 33.41
CA GLU A 375 23.07 24.16 34.40
C GLU A 375 24.58 24.34 34.69
N PRO A 376 25.30 25.18 33.92
CA PRO A 376 26.73 25.38 34.10
C PRO A 376 27.02 25.91 35.51
N ARG A 377 27.93 25.26 36.24
CA ARG A 377 28.29 25.61 37.63
C ARG A 377 29.64 26.33 37.78
N PHE A 378 30.23 26.81 36.68
CA PHE A 378 31.62 27.32 36.65
C PHE A 378 31.88 28.54 37.55
N PHE A 379 30.85 29.33 37.87
CA PHE A 379 31.00 30.58 38.62
C PHE A 379 30.23 30.59 39.95
N LYS A 380 29.74 29.43 40.39
CA LYS A 380 28.87 29.30 41.58
C LYS A 380 29.52 29.82 42.88
N ASP A 381 30.85 29.70 42.98
CA ASP A 381 31.61 30.14 44.16
C ASP A 381 32.17 31.57 44.03
N GLN A 382 31.97 32.23 42.88
CA GLN A 382 32.56 33.53 42.60
C GLN A 382 31.63 34.66 43.08
N LYS A 383 32.01 35.35 44.16
CA LYS A 383 31.19 36.38 44.82
C LYS A 383 31.13 37.73 44.07
N SER A 384 31.89 37.88 42.97
CA SER A 384 31.96 39.12 42.19
C SER A 384 30.69 39.36 41.38
N ILE A 385 30.47 40.61 40.92
CA ILE A 385 29.37 40.96 40.01
C ILE A 385 29.43 40.12 38.72
N VAL A 386 30.64 39.80 38.25
CA VAL A 386 30.89 38.93 37.10
C VAL A 386 30.39 37.51 37.40
N GLY A 387 30.66 36.97 38.59
CA GLY A 387 30.13 35.66 39.01
C GLY A 387 28.61 35.61 39.03
N ARG A 388 27.95 36.66 39.56
CA ARG A 388 26.48 36.78 39.60
C ARG A 388 25.84 36.92 38.21
N LEU A 389 26.53 37.55 37.26
CA LEU A 389 26.07 37.69 35.88
C LEU A 389 26.26 36.41 35.07
N LEU A 390 27.32 35.64 35.34
CA LEU A 390 27.66 34.44 34.57
C LEU A 390 27.07 33.14 35.16
N ASP A 391 26.65 33.12 36.42
CA ASP A 391 26.05 31.96 37.09
C ASP A 391 24.51 31.91 36.98
N GLY A 392 23.90 30.74 37.11
CA GLY A 392 22.42 30.59 37.14
C GLY A 392 21.76 30.48 35.75
N TRP A 393 22.53 30.20 34.70
CA TRP A 393 21.96 29.83 33.40
C TRP A 393 21.49 28.38 33.40
N ALA A 394 20.38 28.12 32.73
CA ALA A 394 19.86 26.80 32.44
C ALA A 394 19.50 26.71 30.96
N PHE A 395 20.00 25.70 30.26
CA PHE A 395 19.65 25.44 28.87
C PHE A 395 18.97 24.08 28.77
N ALA A 396 17.76 24.06 28.21
CA ALA A 396 16.97 22.85 28.08
C ALA A 396 16.54 22.60 26.63
N PRO A 397 17.44 22.08 25.76
CA PRO A 397 17.04 21.69 24.41
C PRO A 397 16.33 20.34 24.43
N LEU A 398 15.27 20.27 23.64
CA LEU A 398 14.55 19.06 23.25
C LEU A 398 14.71 18.89 21.74
N PHE A 399 15.40 17.83 21.33
CA PHE A 399 15.67 17.55 19.92
C PHE A 399 15.10 16.19 19.52
N THR A 400 14.41 16.16 18.38
CA THR A 400 13.93 14.93 17.77
C THR A 400 14.31 14.90 16.31
N ALA A 401 14.74 13.75 15.80
CA ALA A 401 15.04 13.55 14.39
C ALA A 401 14.63 12.15 13.97
N ARG A 402 14.07 12.04 12.77
CA ARG A 402 13.69 10.74 12.18
C ARG A 402 13.96 10.69 10.68
N SER A 403 14.26 9.49 10.20
CA SER A 403 14.21 9.19 8.77
C SER A 403 12.77 9.29 8.25
N GLY A 404 12.60 9.54 6.96
CA GLY A 404 11.28 9.56 6.34
C GLY A 404 10.60 8.19 6.32
N PHE A 405 9.27 8.21 6.31
CA PHE A 405 8.43 7.03 6.11
C PHE A 405 8.62 6.43 4.71
N PRO A 406 8.24 5.17 4.47
CA PRO A 406 8.20 4.64 3.13
C PRO A 406 7.29 5.46 2.23
N LEU A 407 7.76 5.74 1.02
CA LEU A 407 7.01 6.46 0.01
C LEU A 407 6.53 5.49 -1.06
N TYR A 408 5.22 5.53 -1.29
CA TYR A 408 4.52 4.73 -2.27
C TYR A 408 4.81 5.20 -3.71
N ILE A 409 5.03 4.26 -4.62
CA ILE A 409 5.28 4.57 -6.04
C ILE A 409 4.09 4.13 -6.88
N ALA A 410 3.16 5.05 -7.10
CA ALA A 410 1.96 4.80 -7.88
C ALA A 410 2.30 4.57 -9.37
N THR A 411 1.63 3.60 -10.00
CA THR A 411 1.76 3.28 -11.42
C THR A 411 0.80 4.09 -12.29
N GLN A 412 -0.18 4.77 -11.68
CA GLN A 412 -1.17 5.65 -12.33
C GLN A 412 -1.76 6.64 -11.31
N SER A 413 -2.29 7.77 -11.80
CA SER A 413 -2.99 8.78 -11.00
C SER A 413 -4.46 8.39 -10.76
N GLY A 414 -4.99 8.65 -9.56
CA GLY A 414 -6.38 8.39 -9.16
C GLY A 414 -6.53 7.37 -8.02
N ILE A 415 -7.68 7.39 -7.33
CA ILE A 415 -7.95 6.62 -6.10
C ILE A 415 -7.85 5.10 -6.29
N ASN A 416 -7.95 4.59 -7.53
CA ASN A 416 -7.79 3.18 -7.88
C ASN A 416 -6.87 2.96 -9.09
N GLY A 417 -5.83 3.78 -9.25
CA GLY A 417 -4.99 3.72 -10.47
C GLY A 417 -3.98 2.57 -10.51
N SER A 418 -3.49 2.13 -9.35
CA SER A 418 -2.44 1.11 -9.25
C SER A 418 -3.06 -0.22 -8.83
N CYS A 419 -3.55 -0.97 -9.81
CA CYS A 419 -4.11 -2.31 -9.66
C CYS A 419 -4.10 -3.05 -11.00
N GLN A 420 -4.37 -4.35 -10.94
CA GLN A 420 -4.50 -5.33 -12.02
C GLN A 420 -3.22 -5.90 -12.58
N SER A 421 -2.03 -5.56 -12.07
CA SER A 421 -0.79 -6.11 -12.62
C SER A 421 -0.65 -7.62 -12.42
N PHE A 422 -1.36 -8.21 -11.45
CA PHE A 422 -1.49 -9.66 -11.30
C PHE A 422 -2.93 -10.16 -11.44
N GLY A 423 -3.84 -9.28 -11.88
CA GLY A 423 -5.24 -9.60 -12.12
C GLY A 423 -6.06 -9.75 -10.84
N GLU A 424 -5.63 -9.10 -9.77
CA GLU A 424 -6.17 -9.24 -8.42
C GLU A 424 -7.60 -8.75 -8.23
N MET A 425 -8.07 -7.76 -9.01
CA MET A 425 -9.45 -7.26 -8.96
C MET A 425 -9.80 -6.33 -10.13
N ASN A 426 -11.07 -5.97 -10.27
CA ASN A 426 -11.45 -4.77 -11.01
C ASN A 426 -11.04 -3.49 -10.23
N CYS A 427 -10.31 -2.58 -10.85
CA CYS A 427 -9.95 -1.30 -10.23
C CYS A 427 -11.15 -0.41 -9.87
N ASN A 428 -12.34 -0.67 -10.42
CA ASN A 428 -13.54 0.09 -10.04
C ASN A 428 -14.18 -0.40 -8.73
N GLU A 429 -13.78 -1.56 -8.22
CA GLU A 429 -14.42 -2.23 -7.08
C GLU A 429 -13.61 -2.13 -5.79
N GLY A 430 -12.35 -1.69 -5.88
CA GLY A 430 -11.50 -1.58 -4.71
C GLY A 430 -10.10 -1.05 -4.98
N SER A 431 -9.24 -1.21 -3.98
CA SER A 431 -7.84 -0.76 -3.96
C SER A 431 -6.88 -1.91 -3.59
N THR A 432 -5.61 -1.77 -3.92
CA THR A 432 -4.53 -2.65 -3.45
C THR A 432 -3.25 -1.83 -3.30
N ASN A 433 -2.21 -2.40 -2.66
CA ASN A 433 -0.90 -1.75 -2.57
C ASN A 433 0.01 -2.17 -3.74
N GLU A 434 -0.41 -1.91 -4.99
CA GLU A 434 0.40 -2.13 -6.19
C GLU A 434 1.36 -0.97 -6.43
N GLN A 435 2.65 -1.25 -6.47
CA GLN A 435 3.66 -0.23 -6.75
C GLN A 435 4.56 -0.58 -7.91
N ALA A 436 5.16 0.45 -8.49
CA ALA A 436 6.17 0.26 -9.53
C ALA A 436 7.37 -0.56 -9.02
N ALA A 437 7.91 -1.41 -9.89
CA ALA A 437 9.12 -2.16 -9.67
C ALA A 437 10.36 -1.33 -10.04
N PHE A 438 11.48 -1.59 -9.37
CA PHE A 438 12.78 -1.04 -9.78
C PHE A 438 13.27 -1.76 -11.05
N LEU A 439 13.66 -0.98 -12.05
CA LEU A 439 14.45 -1.45 -13.19
C LEU A 439 15.94 -1.43 -12.88
N VAL A 440 16.36 -0.45 -12.09
CA VAL A 440 17.75 -0.24 -11.68
C VAL A 440 17.80 0.06 -10.18
N PRO A 441 18.94 -0.18 -9.51
CA PRO A 441 19.13 0.22 -8.13
C PRO A 441 18.84 1.72 -7.94
N TYR A 442 18.00 2.04 -6.95
CA TYR A 442 17.60 3.41 -6.68
C TYR A 442 18.77 4.28 -6.19
N LYS A 443 18.94 5.46 -6.82
CA LYS A 443 20.00 6.44 -6.48
C LYS A 443 19.48 7.86 -6.24
N GLY A 444 18.16 8.08 -6.27
CA GLY A 444 17.55 9.41 -6.23
C GLY A 444 17.58 10.12 -4.87
N GLY A 445 18.02 9.44 -3.79
CA GLY A 445 18.06 10.03 -2.44
C GLY A 445 16.67 10.33 -1.88
N ASN A 446 16.60 11.19 -0.86
CA ASN A 446 15.34 11.60 -0.22
C ASN A 446 15.46 13.00 0.42
N ALA A 447 16.14 13.91 -0.28
CA ALA A 447 16.35 15.29 0.15
C ALA A 447 15.40 16.25 -0.59
N ALA A 448 15.08 17.38 0.02
CA ALA A 448 14.35 18.44 -0.67
C ALA A 448 15.34 19.29 -1.48
N HIS A 449 15.04 19.48 -2.75
CA HIS A 449 15.77 20.36 -3.65
C HIS A 449 14.89 21.55 -4.01
N THR A 450 15.34 22.76 -3.68
CA THR A 450 14.64 24.02 -3.94
C THR A 450 15.09 24.63 -5.27
N ASN A 451 14.34 25.62 -5.76
CA ASN A 451 14.59 26.32 -7.02
C ASN A 451 14.73 25.38 -8.23
N GLN A 452 14.01 24.26 -8.21
CA GLN A 452 14.01 23.28 -9.29
C GLN A 452 13.14 23.77 -10.44
N VAL A 453 13.70 23.72 -11.65
CA VAL A 453 12.99 23.99 -12.91
C VAL A 453 13.16 22.77 -13.81
N VAL A 454 12.04 22.14 -14.14
CA VAL A 454 11.96 20.91 -14.91
C VAL A 454 11.46 21.23 -16.32
N THR A 455 12.23 20.87 -17.34
CA THR A 455 11.93 21.22 -18.75
C THR A 455 11.11 20.15 -19.50
N GLY A 456 11.03 18.92 -18.96
CA GLY A 456 10.27 17.81 -19.53
C GLY A 456 8.85 17.66 -18.96
N THR A 457 8.13 16.60 -19.35
CA THR A 457 6.78 16.29 -18.84
C THR A 457 6.80 15.62 -17.46
N ILE A 458 7.87 14.90 -17.14
CA ILE A 458 8.05 14.20 -15.86
C ILE A 458 8.50 15.19 -14.80
N GLY A 459 7.71 15.36 -13.73
CA GLY A 459 8.03 16.31 -12.64
C GLY A 459 7.69 17.76 -12.95
N VAL A 460 7.05 18.05 -14.09
CA VAL A 460 6.77 19.42 -14.56
C VAL A 460 5.88 20.23 -13.61
N ASN A 461 5.05 19.55 -12.81
CA ASN A 461 4.19 20.18 -11.80
C ASN A 461 4.98 20.76 -10.61
N THR A 462 6.28 20.49 -10.50
CA THR A 462 7.17 21.20 -9.57
C THR A 462 7.34 22.67 -9.94
N ASN A 463 7.24 23.02 -11.22
CA ASN A 463 7.56 24.37 -11.69
C ASN A 463 6.55 25.40 -11.17
N PRO A 464 7.00 26.58 -10.73
CA PRO A 464 6.11 27.70 -10.37
C PRO A 464 5.12 28.09 -11.48
N ALA A 465 5.54 28.01 -12.74
CA ALA A 465 4.68 28.27 -13.89
C ALA A 465 3.46 27.32 -13.99
N ASN A 466 3.53 26.14 -13.36
CA ASN A 466 2.45 25.14 -13.31
C ASN A 466 1.81 25.07 -11.91
N GLY A 467 1.97 26.09 -11.08
CA GLY A 467 1.42 26.13 -9.71
C GLY A 467 2.23 25.36 -8.66
N GLY A 468 3.43 24.87 -9.02
CA GLY A 468 4.35 24.23 -8.09
C GLY A 468 5.16 25.21 -7.24
N LEU A 469 5.85 24.71 -6.21
CA LEU A 469 6.69 25.54 -5.32
C LEU A 469 8.15 25.65 -5.75
N GLY A 470 8.53 25.06 -6.89
CA GLY A 470 9.94 24.90 -7.27
C GLY A 470 10.70 23.95 -6.34
N ILE A 471 10.00 23.08 -5.61
CA ILE A 471 10.57 22.09 -4.70
C ILE A 471 10.30 20.68 -5.23
N ASN A 472 11.34 19.86 -5.33
CA ASN A 472 11.24 18.44 -5.70
C ASN A 472 12.14 17.58 -4.79
N MET A 473 11.78 16.31 -4.61
CA MET A 473 12.62 15.35 -3.90
C MET A 473 13.82 14.87 -4.74
N PHE A 474 13.77 15.10 -6.06
CA PHE A 474 14.77 14.66 -7.02
C PHE A 474 15.35 15.86 -7.75
N THR A 475 16.67 15.87 -7.94
CA THR A 475 17.36 16.80 -8.83
C THR A 475 17.07 16.51 -10.31
N ASP A 476 16.90 15.23 -10.65
CA ASP A 476 16.49 14.78 -11.99
C ASP A 476 15.30 13.81 -11.87
N PRO A 477 14.06 14.34 -11.86
CA PRO A 477 12.85 13.52 -11.81
C PRO A 477 12.71 12.56 -12.99
N ALA A 478 13.24 12.90 -14.17
CA ALA A 478 13.12 12.08 -15.37
C ALA A 478 14.02 10.83 -15.29
N ALA A 479 15.27 11.00 -14.84
CA ALA A 479 16.17 9.87 -14.60
C ALA A 479 15.65 8.94 -13.49
N VAL A 480 15.06 9.51 -12.43
CA VAL A 480 14.42 8.73 -11.37
C VAL A 480 13.24 7.94 -11.92
N TYR A 481 12.33 8.58 -12.68
CA TYR A 481 11.19 7.91 -13.32
C TYR A 481 11.61 6.76 -14.25
N ALA A 482 12.64 6.96 -15.07
CA ALA A 482 13.18 5.93 -15.97
C ALA A 482 13.73 4.70 -15.23
N GLY A 483 14.02 4.82 -13.92
CA GLY A 483 14.43 3.72 -13.07
C GLY A 483 13.30 2.81 -12.59
N PHE A 484 12.04 3.10 -12.95
CA PHE A 484 10.86 2.34 -12.53
C PHE A 484 10.08 1.77 -13.72
N ARG A 485 9.34 0.69 -13.47
CA ARG A 485 8.35 0.12 -14.39
C ARG A 485 7.12 -0.38 -13.65
N ARG A 486 6.02 -0.61 -14.37
CA ARG A 486 4.87 -1.36 -13.81
C ARG A 486 5.28 -2.80 -13.47
N LEU A 487 4.52 -3.43 -12.57
CA LEU A 487 4.62 -4.86 -12.34
C LEU A 487 4.13 -5.58 -13.59
N ILE A 488 4.82 -6.65 -13.96
CA ILE A 488 4.54 -7.43 -15.16
C ILE A 488 4.33 -8.87 -14.68
N LEU A 489 3.12 -9.40 -14.91
CA LEU A 489 2.78 -10.77 -14.57
C LEU A 489 3.80 -11.76 -15.18
N GLY A 490 4.25 -12.71 -14.38
CA GLY A 490 5.26 -13.71 -14.76
C GLY A 490 6.71 -13.22 -14.76
N LEU A 491 6.96 -11.90 -14.65
CA LEU A 491 8.31 -11.32 -14.57
C LEU A 491 8.61 -10.69 -13.19
N ALA A 492 7.61 -10.02 -12.60
CA ALA A 492 7.71 -9.47 -11.26
C ALA A 492 6.95 -10.36 -10.27
N HIS A 493 7.53 -10.57 -9.09
CA HIS A 493 6.95 -11.40 -8.02
C HIS A 493 6.78 -10.62 -6.71
N ASN A 494 7.10 -9.33 -6.68
CA ASN A 494 7.02 -8.52 -5.47
C ASN A 494 6.65 -7.08 -5.85
N GLY A 495 5.64 -6.48 -5.21
CA GLY A 495 5.21 -5.08 -5.28
C GLY A 495 5.72 -4.19 -4.14
N GLY A 496 6.31 -4.76 -3.09
CA GLY A 496 7.24 -4.08 -2.16
C GLY A 496 6.58 -3.32 -1.02
N GLY A 497 5.59 -3.94 -0.39
CA GLY A 497 4.94 -3.40 0.81
C GLY A 497 4.15 -2.15 0.52
N THR A 498 4.25 -1.17 1.42
CA THR A 498 3.55 0.12 1.34
C THR A 498 4.44 1.25 0.83
N GLY A 499 5.72 0.99 0.57
CA GLY A 499 6.63 1.98 0.00
C GLY A 499 8.03 1.43 -0.24
N ARG A 500 8.52 1.58 -1.47
CA ARG A 500 9.87 1.17 -1.86
C ARG A 500 10.90 2.29 -1.75
N LEU A 501 10.45 3.54 -1.72
CA LEU A 501 11.28 4.72 -1.49
C LEU A 501 11.19 5.16 -0.04
N ARG A 502 12.07 6.08 0.37
CA ARG A 502 11.95 6.80 1.63
C ARG A 502 11.57 8.24 1.34
N GLY A 503 10.60 8.75 2.08
CA GLY A 503 10.26 10.17 2.08
C GLY A 503 11.32 11.02 2.78
N LEU A 504 11.01 12.30 2.90
CA LEU A 504 11.90 13.29 3.51
C LEU A 504 12.14 12.99 5.00
N PRO A 505 13.40 13.06 5.49
CA PRO A 505 13.66 13.05 6.92
C PRO A 505 13.14 14.33 7.59
N THR A 506 12.80 14.26 8.87
CA THR A 506 12.30 15.41 9.63
C THR A 506 13.03 15.54 10.95
N TRP A 507 13.25 16.76 11.41
CA TRP A 507 13.78 17.07 12.74
C TRP A 507 13.03 18.24 13.36
N ASN A 508 13.02 18.30 14.70
CA ASN A 508 12.51 19.42 15.47
C ASN A 508 13.47 19.75 16.62
N LEU A 509 13.61 21.03 16.94
CA LEU A 509 14.38 21.54 18.07
C LEU A 509 13.55 22.59 18.81
N ASP A 510 13.26 22.30 20.08
CA ASP A 510 12.69 23.26 21.00
C ASP A 510 13.78 23.60 22.03
N LEU A 511 13.97 24.88 22.37
CA LEU A 511 15.01 25.31 23.30
C LEU A 511 14.43 26.25 24.34
N SER A 512 14.44 25.81 25.60
CA SER A 512 14.18 26.72 26.72
C SER A 512 15.48 27.23 27.33
N VAL A 513 15.53 28.53 27.60
CA VAL A 513 16.65 29.19 28.28
C VAL A 513 16.14 29.83 29.56
N GLY A 514 16.68 29.37 30.68
CA GLY A 514 16.44 29.91 32.00
C GLY A 514 17.62 30.73 32.49
N LYS A 515 17.33 31.83 33.19
CA LYS A 515 18.33 32.60 33.94
C LYS A 515 17.81 32.94 35.32
N LYS A 516 18.49 32.42 36.34
CA LYS A 516 18.25 32.77 37.73
C LYS A 516 19.14 33.96 38.12
N PHE A 517 18.50 35.06 38.52
CA PHE A 517 19.12 36.21 39.14
C PHE A 517 18.94 36.12 40.65
N VAL A 518 20.05 36.22 41.39
CA VAL A 518 20.02 36.28 42.86
C VAL A 518 20.47 37.69 43.27
N PHE A 519 19.54 38.47 43.80
CA PHE A 519 19.79 39.85 44.23
C PHE A 519 20.29 39.89 45.68
N THR A 520 19.64 39.14 46.56
CA THR A 520 20.04 38.93 47.97
C THR A 520 19.84 37.46 48.37
N GLU A 521 20.23 37.09 49.60
CA GLU A 521 20.01 35.73 50.13
C GLU A 521 18.52 35.32 50.19
N ARG A 522 17.60 36.30 50.16
CA ARG A 522 16.15 36.08 50.30
C ARG A 522 15.34 36.48 49.07
N ILE A 523 15.93 37.19 48.12
CA ILE A 523 15.23 37.74 46.95
C ILE A 523 15.98 37.37 45.67
N GLY A 524 15.27 36.70 44.76
CA GLY A 524 15.76 36.35 43.43
C GLY A 524 14.63 36.36 42.40
N MET A 525 15.00 36.34 41.13
CA MET A 525 14.10 36.30 39.98
C MET A 525 14.58 35.21 39.03
N THR A 526 13.66 34.46 38.42
CA THR A 526 14.00 33.53 37.34
C THR A 526 13.34 34.02 36.07
N PHE A 527 14.14 34.30 35.06
CA PHE A 527 13.69 34.54 33.70
C PHE A 527 13.66 33.20 32.95
N LEU A 528 12.60 32.95 32.19
CA LEU A 528 12.45 31.78 31.34
C LEU A 528 12.00 32.26 29.95
N ALA A 529 12.72 31.85 28.92
CA ALA A 529 12.31 31.97 27.52
C ALA A 529 12.17 30.57 26.93
N GLN A 530 11.17 30.36 26.08
CA GLN A 530 10.89 29.11 25.39
C GLN A 530 10.72 29.36 23.89
#